data_AF-A0A1W9L3E5-F1
#
_entry.id   AF-A0A1W9L3E5-F1
#
_cell.length_a   1.000
_cell.length_b   1.000
_cell.length_c   1.000
_cell.angle_alpha   90.00
_cell.angle_beta   90.00
_cell.angle_gamma   90.00
#
_symmetry.space_group_name_H-M   'P 1'
#
loop_
_entity.id
_entity.type
_entity.pdbx_description
1 polymer ?
#
loop_
_entity_poly.entity_id
_entity_poly.type
_entity_poly.pdbx_seq_one_letter_code
_entity_poly.pdbx_strand_id
1 'polypeptide(L)'
;MDGLKRVLQTKKDVSLHVGAGNSTTQDKMTVSGHQVFDFVGRTIEQYYPVVENLGQQGQFNPTIDNVQPTRSVYDVLDRNLLTTLPDNTVMSSSYG
;
A
#
# COMPACT_ATOMS: atom_id res chain seq x y z
N MET A 1 -5.27 4.24 13.70
CA MET A 1 -3.95 3.77 14.17
C MET A 1 -4.11 2.37 14.74
N ASP A 2 -3.06 1.56 14.79
CA ASP A 2 -3.06 0.27 15.47
C ASP A 2 -2.65 0.39 16.95
N GLY A 3 -2.55 -0.76 17.65
CA GLY A 3 -2.14 -0.82 19.06
C GLY A 3 -0.71 -0.36 19.35
N LEU A 4 0.13 -0.23 18.32
CA LEU A 4 1.50 0.30 18.40
C LEU A 4 1.58 1.76 17.93
N LYS A 5 0.43 2.43 17.75
CA LYS A 5 0.29 3.80 17.23
C LYS A 5 0.82 3.99 15.81
N ARG A 6 0.88 2.94 15.00
CA ARG A 6 1.21 3.03 13.57
C ARG A 6 -0.02 3.46 12.78
N VAL A 7 0.19 4.20 11.70
CA VAL A 7 -0.87 4.55 10.73
C VAL A 7 -1.31 3.27 10.03
N LEU A 8 -2.60 2.94 10.14
CA LEU A 8 -3.19 1.77 9.48
C LEU A 8 -3.55 2.06 8.02
N GLN A 9 -4.11 3.25 7.78
CA GLN A 9 -4.53 3.70 6.46
C GLN A 9 -4.59 5.23 6.45
N THR A 10 -4.32 5.80 5.29
CA THR A 10 -4.54 7.22 4.97
C THR A 10 -5.60 7.28 3.89
N LYS A 11 -6.66 8.06 4.15
CA LYS A 11 -7.74 8.30 3.19
C LYS A 11 -7.64 9.71 2.66
N LYS A 12 -7.75 9.86 1.34
CA LYS A 12 -7.71 11.16 0.66
C LYS A 12 -8.78 11.25 -0.40
N ASP A 13 -9.56 12.32 -0.38
CA ASP A 13 -10.52 12.65 -1.43
C ASP A 13 -9.78 12.88 -2.75
N VAL A 14 -10.33 12.32 -3.83
CA VAL A 14 -9.80 12.40 -5.18
C VAL A 14 -10.92 12.59 -6.19
N SER A 15 -10.63 13.32 -7.27
CA SER A 15 -11.46 13.30 -8.48
C SER A 15 -10.89 12.24 -9.43
N LEU A 16 -11.51 11.07 -9.45
CA LEU A 16 -11.09 9.92 -10.23
C LEU A 16 -11.62 10.00 -11.66
N HIS A 17 -10.73 9.96 -12.65
CA HIS A 17 -11.12 9.86 -14.05
C HIS A 17 -11.57 8.43 -14.39
N VAL A 18 -12.74 8.26 -15.00
CA VAL A 18 -13.38 6.94 -15.18
C VAL A 18 -13.70 6.53 -16.63
N GLY A 19 -13.21 7.24 -17.66
CA GLY A 19 -13.52 6.81 -19.04
C GLY A 19 -12.73 7.48 -20.15
N ALA A 20 -12.37 6.69 -21.17
CA ALA A 20 -11.78 7.20 -22.40
C ALA A 20 -12.82 7.93 -23.26
N GLY A 21 -12.49 9.13 -23.72
CA GLY A 21 -13.27 9.87 -24.73
C GLY A 21 -14.33 10.85 -24.19
N ASN A 22 -14.63 10.87 -22.89
CA ASN A 22 -15.41 11.94 -22.27
C ASN A 22 -14.98 12.16 -20.82
N SER A 23 -14.55 13.39 -20.53
CA SER A 23 -13.91 13.91 -19.31
C SER A 23 -14.74 13.80 -18.02
N THR A 24 -15.30 12.63 -17.74
CA THR A 24 -16.09 12.38 -16.54
C THR A 24 -15.17 11.98 -15.40
N THR A 25 -15.27 12.75 -14.32
CA THR A 25 -14.61 12.48 -13.05
C THR A 25 -15.64 12.05 -12.02
N GLN A 26 -15.25 11.18 -11.11
CA GLN A 26 -16.04 10.80 -9.94
C GLN A 26 -15.31 11.23 -8.68
N ASP A 27 -16.01 11.91 -7.79
CA ASP A 27 -15.45 12.20 -6.47
C ASP A 27 -15.50 10.94 -5.61
N LYS A 28 -14.32 10.50 -5.18
CA LYS A 28 -14.07 9.27 -4.43
C LYS A 28 -13.04 9.54 -3.34
N MET A 29 -12.73 8.52 -2.55
CA MET A 29 -11.52 8.51 -1.73
C MET A 29 -10.57 7.42 -2.20
N THR A 30 -9.28 7.71 -2.09
CA THR A 30 -8.22 6.69 -2.15
C THR A 30 -7.84 6.30 -0.74
N VAL A 31 -7.75 4.99 -0.50
CA VAL A 31 -7.28 4.40 0.75
C VAL A 31 -5.89 3.82 0.50
N SER A 32 -4.88 4.34 1.17
CA SER A 32 -3.49 3.91 1.02
C SER A 32 -2.86 3.54 2.36
N GLY A 33 -1.71 2.86 2.31
CA GLY A 33 -0.92 2.57 3.51
C GLY A 33 -1.09 1.15 4.06
N HIS A 34 -1.85 0.27 3.39
CA HIS A 34 -1.94 -1.13 3.77
C HIS A 34 -0.57 -1.80 3.66
N GLN A 35 -0.05 -2.24 4.81
CA GLN A 35 1.30 -2.78 4.98
C GLN A 35 1.25 -3.99 5.90
N VAL A 36 2.07 -5.00 5.60
CA VAL A 36 2.32 -6.14 6.48
C VAL A 36 3.71 -5.97 7.07
N PHE A 37 3.81 -6.25 8.36
CA PHE A 37 5.06 -6.12 9.13
C PHE A 37 5.55 -7.47 9.61
N ASP A 38 6.87 -7.64 9.69
CA ASP A 38 7.46 -8.77 10.40
C ASP A 38 7.40 -8.60 11.93
N PHE A 39 7.92 -9.59 12.65
CA PHE A 39 7.86 -9.64 14.12
C PHE A 39 8.64 -8.51 14.83
N VAL A 40 9.61 -7.87 14.16
CA VAL A 40 10.33 -6.70 14.69
C VAL A 40 9.78 -5.38 14.18
N GLY A 41 8.73 -5.39 13.36
CA GLY A 41 7.99 -4.20 12.93
C GLY A 41 8.45 -3.59 11.62
N ARG A 42 9.21 -4.32 10.79
CA ARG A 42 9.65 -3.87 9.46
C ARG A 42 8.60 -4.20 8.41
N THR A 43 8.39 -3.31 7.45
CA THR A 43 7.43 -3.53 6.35
C THR A 43 7.95 -4.58 5.39
N ILE A 44 7.28 -5.73 5.31
CA ILE A 44 7.61 -6.83 4.39
C ILE A 44 6.71 -6.85 3.15
N GLU A 45 5.53 -6.24 3.21
CA GLU A 45 4.64 -6.08 2.06
C GLU A 45 4.00 -4.69 2.08
N GLN A 46 3.96 -4.04 0.92
CA GLN A 46 3.28 -2.75 0.71
C GLN A 46 2.35 -2.85 -0.49
N TYR A 47 1.06 -2.59 -0.25
CA TYR A 47 0.01 -2.78 -1.24
C TYR A 47 -0.35 -1.49 -1.98
N TYR A 48 -0.94 -1.67 -3.15
CA TYR A 48 -1.53 -0.58 -3.92
C TYR A 48 -2.73 0.03 -3.19
N PRO A 49 -3.01 1.33 -3.40
CA PRO A 49 -4.22 1.95 -2.86
C PRO A 49 -5.48 1.34 -3.47
N VAL A 50 -6.56 1.30 -2.69
CA VAL A 50 -7.92 1.01 -3.19
C VAL A 50 -8.75 2.29 -3.27
N VAL A 51 -9.81 2.26 -4.08
CA VAL A 51 -10.78 3.36 -4.18
C VAL A 51 -12.05 2.99 -3.42
N GLU A 52 -12.63 3.94 -2.70
CA GLU A 52 -13.94 3.80 -2.07
C GLU A 52 -14.81 5.06 -2.25
N ASN A 53 -16.09 4.96 -1.89
CA ASN A 53 -17.01 6.11 -1.93
C ASN A 53 -16.67 7.13 -0.83
N LEU A 54 -17.02 8.41 -1.08
CA LEU A 54 -16.97 9.46 -0.06
C LEU A 54 -17.81 9.09 1.18
N GLY A 55 -17.52 9.74 2.32
CA GLY A 55 -18.28 9.57 3.57
C GLY A 55 -17.82 8.39 4.44
N GLN A 56 -16.73 7.71 4.07
CA GLN A 56 -16.16 6.58 4.81
C GLN A 56 -14.92 6.95 5.64
N GLN A 57 -14.69 8.24 5.92
CA GLN A 57 -13.43 8.73 6.53
C GLN A 57 -13.13 8.07 7.89
N GLY A 58 -14.17 7.84 8.70
CA GLY A 58 -14.05 7.25 10.04
C GLY A 58 -14.06 5.71 10.07
N GLN A 59 -14.30 5.04 8.94
CA GLN A 59 -14.45 3.59 8.88
C GLN A 59 -13.18 2.91 8.39
N PHE A 60 -12.82 1.79 9.01
CA PHE A 60 -11.73 0.97 8.51
C PHE A 60 -12.14 0.27 7.22
N ASN A 61 -11.30 0.34 6.17
CA ASN A 61 -11.53 -0.40 4.94
C ASN A 61 -10.56 -1.59 4.89
N PRO A 62 -11.04 -2.84 5.04
CA PRO A 62 -10.19 -4.03 5.03
C PRO A 62 -9.87 -4.53 3.61
N THR A 63 -10.34 -3.85 2.57
CA THR A 63 -10.15 -4.27 1.18
C THR A 63 -8.68 -4.11 0.79
N ILE A 64 -8.14 -5.17 0.19
CA ILE A 64 -6.77 -5.21 -0.34
C ILE A 64 -6.88 -5.18 -1.86
N ASP A 65 -6.03 -4.39 -2.51
CA ASP A 65 -5.96 -4.36 -3.97
C ASP A 65 -5.46 -5.71 -4.52
N ASN A 66 -5.93 -6.10 -5.71
CA ASN A 66 -5.58 -7.38 -6.32
C ASN A 66 -4.22 -7.37 -7.03
N VAL A 67 -3.61 -6.20 -7.24
CA VAL A 67 -2.23 -6.08 -7.71
C VAL A 67 -1.29 -6.61 -6.63
N GLN A 68 -0.29 -7.42 -7.05
CA GLN A 68 0.70 -7.95 -6.12
C GLN A 68 1.40 -6.81 -5.36
N PRO A 69 1.68 -6.98 -4.05
CA PRO A 69 2.40 -5.96 -3.29
C PRO A 69 3.86 -5.88 -3.70
N THR A 70 4.49 -4.75 -3.40
CA THR A 70 5.95 -4.69 -3.29
C THR A 70 6.38 -5.46 -2.05
N ARG A 71 7.31 -6.40 -2.18
CA ARG A 71 7.79 -7.24 -1.08
C ARG A 71 9.25 -6.95 -0.77
N SER A 72 9.59 -6.93 0.51
CA SER A 72 10.96 -6.65 0.99
C SER A 72 11.45 -7.76 1.92
N VAL A 73 12.70 -8.18 1.74
CA VAL A 73 13.39 -9.15 2.59
C VAL A 73 14.61 -8.48 3.20
N TYR A 74 14.78 -8.66 4.51
CA TYR A 74 15.84 -8.03 5.28
C TYR A 74 16.76 -9.07 5.92
N ASP A 75 18.01 -8.69 6.15
CA ASP A 75 18.94 -9.46 6.97
C ASP A 75 18.74 -9.20 8.48
N VAL A 76 19.60 -9.83 9.28
CA VAL A 76 19.61 -9.72 10.75
C VAL A 76 20.07 -8.35 11.25
N LEU A 77 20.68 -7.53 10.40
CA LEU A 77 21.16 -6.18 10.70
C LEU A 77 20.20 -5.10 10.19
N ASP A 78 18.98 -5.49 9.79
CA ASP A 78 17.96 -4.58 9.27
C ASP A 78 18.31 -3.92 7.92
N ARG A 79 19.05 -4.64 7.06
CA ARG A 79 19.37 -4.17 5.71
C ARG A 79 18.53 -4.92 4.69
N ASN A 80 17.98 -4.19 3.72
CA ASN A 80 17.20 -4.77 2.63
C ASN A 80 18.09 -5.60 1.69
N LEU A 81 17.81 -6.89 1.57
CA LEU A 81 18.51 -7.82 0.68
C LEU A 81 17.81 -7.96 -0.67
N LEU A 82 16.47 -7.92 -0.66
CA LEU A 82 15.66 -8.22 -1.83
C LEU A 82 14.41 -7.35 -1.83
N THR A 83 14.13 -6.70 -2.95
CA THR A 83 12.83 -6.07 -3.22
C THR A 83 12.24 -6.67 -4.48
N THR A 84 11.01 -7.18 -4.37
CA THR A 84 10.22 -7.68 -5.50
C THR A 84 9.08 -6.71 -5.77
N LEU A 85 9.04 -6.16 -6.98
CA LEU A 85 7.98 -5.26 -7.44
C LEU A 85 6.74 -6.05 -7.90
N PRO A 86 5.58 -5.39 -8.07
CA PRO A 86 4.33 -6.05 -8.47
C PRO A 86 4.38 -6.85 -9.78
N ASP A 87 5.27 -6.46 -10.69
CA ASP A 87 5.52 -7.11 -11.98
C ASP A 87 6.51 -8.29 -11.87
N ASN A 88 6.92 -8.63 -10.65
CA ASN A 88 7.97 -9.59 -10.31
C ASN A 88 9.39 -9.18 -10.68
N THR A 89 9.62 -7.91 -11.05
CA THR A 89 10.98 -7.38 -11.19
C THR A 89 11.67 -7.36 -9.82
N VAL A 90 12.95 -7.76 -9.79
CA VAL A 90 13.71 -7.93 -8.56
C VAL A 90 14.90 -6.98 -8.51
N MET A 91 15.07 -6.32 -7.35
CA MET A 91 16.29 -5.62 -6.97
C MET A 91 16.95 -6.39 -5.81
N SER A 92 18.24 -6.68 -5.92
CA SER A 92 19.00 -7.38 -4.87
C SER A 92 20.20 -6.57 -4.42
N SER A 93 20.54 -6.67 -3.13
CA SER A 93 21.73 -6.07 -2.52
C SER A 93 22.46 -7.11 -1.70
N SER A 94 23.79 -7.14 -1.84
CA SER A 94 24.67 -8.00 -1.06
C SER A 94 25.63 -7.15 -0.25
N TYR A 95 25.86 -7.54 0.99
CA TYR A 95 26.71 -6.84 1.94
C TYR A 95 27.76 -7.83 2.47
N GLY A 96 29.03 -7.43 2.42
CA GLY A 96 30.18 -8.18 2.97
C GLY A 96 30.62 -7.68 4.33
#